data_AF-A0A962RLB8-F1
#
_entry.id   AF-A0A962RLB8-F1
#
_cell.length_a   1.000
_cell.length_b   1.000
_cell.length_c   1.000
_cell.angle_alpha   90.00
_cell.angle_beta   90.00
_cell.angle_gamma   90.00
#
_symmetry.space_group_name_H-M   'P 1'
#
loop_
_entity.id
_entity.type
_entity.pdbx_description
1 polymer ?
#
loop_
_entity_poly.entity_id
_entity_poly.type
_entity_poly.pdbx_seq_one_letter_code
_entity_poly.pdbx_strand_id
1 'polypeptide(L)'
;MPTITYDRFEVGIDRRKGRRVSDANRLWDLKNAFVTTGWRVRKRPGLTLVKTLTSGSVGLISADGVLNTLSTTGLTHSGGTITITDHQLTNIAATGTLDRVHSSTVYNGIIYAAVGWHTPTAIEHHYLDGGSGGSRGG
;
A
#
# COMPACT_ATOMS: atom_id res chain seq x y z
N MET A 1 -3.64 12.48 49.32
CA MET A 1 -4.55 11.76 48.40
C MET A 1 -3.77 10.66 47.72
N PRO A 2 -4.27 9.42 47.64
CA PRO A 2 -3.59 8.37 46.87
C PRO A 2 -3.57 8.77 45.39
N THR A 3 -2.37 8.81 44.80
CA THR A 3 -2.16 9.11 43.39
C THR A 3 -1.91 7.79 42.67
N ILE A 4 -2.79 7.46 41.72
CA ILE A 4 -2.59 6.31 40.84
C ILE A 4 -1.72 6.78 39.68
N THR A 5 -0.53 6.20 39.55
CA THR A 5 0.41 6.50 38.46
C THR A 5 0.37 5.36 37.45
N TYR A 6 0.15 5.70 36.18
CA TYR A 6 0.16 4.76 35.06
C TYR A 6 1.44 4.94 34.27
N ASP A 7 2.40 4.04 34.43
CA ASP A 7 3.76 4.24 33.92
C ASP A 7 4.36 3.03 33.18
N ARG A 8 3.74 1.84 33.25
CA ARG A 8 4.30 0.59 32.69
C ARG A 8 3.31 -0.15 31.80
N PHE A 9 3.30 0.17 30.50
CA PHE A 9 2.45 -0.49 29.50
C PHE A 9 3.12 -1.68 28.79
N GLU A 10 3.82 -2.53 29.54
CA GLU A 10 4.68 -3.62 29.04
C GLU A 10 3.92 -4.65 28.18
N VAL A 11 2.68 -4.95 28.56
CA VAL A 11 1.86 -6.00 27.94
C VAL A 11 1.19 -5.51 26.65
N GLY A 12 1.18 -4.19 26.41
CA GLY A 12 0.49 -3.60 25.26
C GLY A 12 -1.03 -3.77 25.33
N ILE A 13 -1.65 -4.08 24.18
CA ILE A 13 -3.10 -4.23 24.07
C ILE A 13 -3.52 -5.60 24.62
N ASP A 14 -4.34 -5.62 25.67
CA ASP A 14 -4.93 -6.83 26.21
C ASP A 14 -6.46 -6.71 26.31
N ARG A 15 -7.16 -7.57 25.55
CA ARG A 15 -8.63 -7.62 25.49
C ARG A 15 -9.23 -8.86 26.15
N ARG A 16 -8.42 -9.70 26.80
CA ARG A 16 -8.88 -10.95 27.44
C ARG A 16 -9.73 -10.69 28.68
N LYS A 17 -9.51 -9.56 29.36
CA LYS A 17 -10.33 -9.10 30.48
C LYS A 17 -11.25 -7.98 30.02
N GLY A 18 -12.47 -7.94 30.54
CA GLY A 18 -13.39 -6.82 30.29
C GLY A 18 -12.82 -5.51 30.83
N ARG A 19 -13.19 -4.38 30.21
CA ARG A 19 -12.62 -3.05 30.50
C ARG A 19 -12.66 -2.65 31.98
N ARG A 20 -13.65 -3.13 32.73
CA ARG A 20 -13.84 -2.85 34.17
C ARG A 20 -12.97 -3.71 35.09
N VAL A 21 -12.48 -4.85 34.60
CA VAL A 21 -11.70 -5.86 35.34
C VAL A 21 -10.25 -5.90 34.86
N SER A 22 -9.94 -5.13 33.82
CA SER A 22 -8.58 -4.97 33.33
C SER A 22 -7.77 -4.18 34.34
N ASP A 23 -6.51 -4.57 34.47
CA ASP A 23 -5.53 -3.85 35.26
C ASP A 23 -5.34 -2.43 34.68
N ALA A 24 -5.09 -1.47 35.56
CA ALA A 24 -4.84 -0.06 35.29
C ALA A 24 -3.74 0.14 34.24
N ASN A 25 -2.71 -0.71 34.26
CA ASN A 25 -1.54 -0.62 33.38
C ASN A 25 -1.69 -1.38 32.05
N ARG A 26 -2.88 -1.85 31.69
CA ARG A 26 -3.15 -2.53 30.41
C ARG A 26 -3.91 -1.63 29.45
N LEU A 27 -3.47 -1.63 28.19
CA LEU A 27 -4.16 -0.89 27.13
C LEU A 27 -5.29 -1.76 26.58
N TRP A 28 -6.49 -1.18 26.46
CA TRP A 28 -7.60 -1.85 25.79
C TRP A 28 -7.68 -1.48 24.31
N ASP A 29 -7.30 -0.24 23.99
CA ASP A 29 -7.19 0.29 22.63
C ASP A 29 -6.05 1.32 22.59
N LEU A 30 -5.34 1.40 21.46
CA LEU A 30 -4.25 2.34 21.22
C LEU A 30 -4.25 2.78 19.75
N LYS A 31 -4.90 3.90 19.46
CA LYS A 31 -4.99 4.46 18.10
C LYS A 31 -3.91 5.49 17.83
N ASN A 32 -3.23 5.37 16.69
CA ASN A 32 -2.21 6.33 16.21
C ASN A 32 -1.10 6.62 17.23
N ALA A 33 -0.75 5.62 18.05
CA ALA A 33 0.28 5.67 19.05
C ALA A 33 1.04 4.33 19.12
N PHE A 34 2.16 4.32 19.82
CA PHE A 34 2.96 3.13 20.08
C PHE A 34 3.58 3.18 21.48
N VAL A 35 3.92 2.01 22.03
CA VAL A 35 4.64 1.89 23.30
C VAL A 35 6.14 1.93 23.00
N THR A 36 6.85 2.82 23.69
CA THR A 36 8.32 2.96 23.58
C THR A 36 9.05 1.89 24.39
N THR A 37 10.36 1.75 24.21
CA THR A 37 11.21 0.85 25.02
C THR A 37 11.19 1.18 26.51
N GLY A 38 10.93 2.44 26.88
CA GLY A 38 10.71 2.86 28.27
C GLY A 38 9.26 2.68 28.75
N TRP A 39 8.47 1.85 28.05
CA TRP A 39 7.09 1.48 28.37
C TRP A 39 6.08 2.63 28.45
N ARG A 40 6.46 3.78 27.89
CA ARG A 40 5.59 4.96 27.75
C ARG A 40 4.86 4.95 26.41
N VAL A 41 3.64 5.48 26.42
CA VAL A 41 2.87 5.72 25.20
C VAL A 41 3.36 7.01 24.52
N ARG A 42 3.67 6.92 23.23
CA ARG A 42 3.99 8.07 22.38
C ARG A 42 3.15 8.07 21.10
N LYS A 43 2.85 9.25 20.58
CA LYS A 43 2.18 9.39 19.27
C LYS A 43 3.05 8.78 18.17
N ARG A 44 2.42 8.10 17.22
CA ARG A 44 3.12 7.65 16.01
C ARG A 44 3.64 8.88 15.26
N PRO A 45 4.87 8.83 14.70
CA PRO A 45 5.30 9.85 13.76
C PRO A 45 4.24 10.00 12.66
N GLY A 46 3.95 11.24 12.28
CA GLY A 46 3.04 11.50 11.18
C GLY A 46 3.58 10.97 9.87
N LEU A 47 2.68 10.77 8.90
CA LEU A 47 3.07 10.56 7.51
C LEU A 47 3.27 11.92 6.87
N THR A 48 4.38 12.08 6.13
CA THR A 48 4.59 13.26 5.29
C THR A 48 4.23 12.87 3.86
N LEU A 49 3.40 13.67 3.19
CA LEU A 49 3.10 13.47 1.79
C LEU A 49 4.39 13.68 0.97
N VAL A 50 4.85 12.62 0.30
CA VAL A 50 6.05 12.68 -0.54
C VAL A 50 5.72 13.14 -1.95
N LYS A 51 4.63 12.62 -2.52
CA LYS A 51 4.23 12.88 -3.91
C LYS A 51 2.76 12.50 -4.13
N THR A 52 2.10 13.26 -4.99
CA THR A 52 0.79 12.92 -5.54
C THR A 52 0.99 12.26 -6.90
N LEU A 53 0.35 11.12 -7.13
CA LEU A 53 0.42 10.42 -8.42
C LEU A 53 -0.41 11.15 -9.48
N THR A 54 0.05 11.12 -10.73
CA THR A 54 -0.70 11.64 -11.87
C THR A 54 -2.04 10.93 -11.99
N SER A 55 -3.11 11.69 -12.21
CA SER A 55 -4.46 11.14 -12.37
C SER A 55 -4.51 10.09 -13.49
N GLY A 56 -5.25 9.01 -13.26
CA GLY A 56 -5.33 7.87 -14.18
C GLY A 56 -4.33 6.75 -13.89
N SER A 57 -3.42 6.94 -12.93
CA SER A 57 -2.57 5.84 -12.44
C SER A 57 -3.36 4.88 -11.58
N VAL A 58 -3.20 3.58 -11.80
CA VAL A 58 -3.84 2.51 -11.05
C VAL A 58 -2.77 1.61 -10.43
N GLY A 59 -2.93 1.32 -9.14
CA GLY A 59 -2.01 0.49 -8.38
C GLY A 59 -0.65 1.16 -8.10
N LEU A 60 0.11 0.54 -7.20
CA LEU A 60 1.46 0.95 -6.83
C LEU A 60 2.28 -0.28 -6.48
N ILE A 61 3.34 -0.54 -7.25
CA ILE A 61 4.13 -1.76 -7.17
C ILE A 61 5.59 -1.41 -6.88
N SER A 62 6.19 -2.02 -5.87
CA SER A 62 7.61 -1.85 -5.56
C SER A 62 8.43 -2.89 -6.31
N ALA A 63 9.26 -2.45 -7.27
CA ALA A 63 10.14 -3.32 -8.05
C ALA A 63 11.33 -2.51 -8.62
N ASP A 64 12.47 -3.16 -8.80
CA ASP A 64 13.69 -2.58 -9.39
C ASP A 64 14.16 -1.28 -8.70
N GLY A 65 13.97 -1.21 -7.38
CA GLY A 65 14.37 -0.05 -6.57
C GLY A 65 13.52 1.20 -6.76
N VAL A 66 12.45 1.13 -7.55
CA VAL A 66 11.51 2.23 -7.80
C VAL A 66 10.07 1.81 -7.51
N LEU A 67 9.18 2.81 -7.46
CA LEU A 67 7.74 2.56 -7.47
C LEU A 67 7.24 2.58 -8.90
N ASN A 68 6.36 1.63 -9.22
CA ASN A 68 5.81 1.42 -10.53
C ASN A 68 4.29 1.61 -10.47
N THR A 69 3.73 2.35 -11.41
CA THR A 69 2.28 2.50 -11.60
C THR A 69 1.86 1.89 -12.93
N LEU A 70 0.57 1.61 -13.06
CA LEU A 70 -0.03 1.14 -14.29
C LEU A 70 -1.00 2.20 -14.82
N SER A 71 -1.10 2.33 -16.12
CA SER A 71 -2.07 3.24 -16.76
C SER A 71 -2.51 2.71 -18.12
N THR A 72 -3.53 3.31 -18.71
CA THR A 72 -3.94 3.00 -20.10
C THR A 72 -3.33 3.93 -21.14
N THR A 73 -2.82 5.08 -20.72
CA THR A 73 -2.41 6.17 -21.61
C THR A 73 -0.92 6.49 -21.59
N GLY A 74 -0.16 5.91 -20.66
CA GLY A 74 1.25 6.23 -20.46
C GLY A 74 1.38 7.57 -19.74
N LEU A 75 1.61 7.53 -18.43
CA LEU A 75 1.65 8.72 -17.59
C LEU A 75 3.09 9.11 -17.27
N THR A 76 3.31 10.43 -17.15
CA THR A 76 4.53 10.97 -16.55
C THR A 76 4.23 11.51 -15.16
N HIS A 77 4.94 10.99 -14.16
CA HIS A 77 4.84 11.46 -12.78
C HIS A 77 5.85 12.57 -12.52
N SER A 78 5.47 13.82 -12.76
CA SER A 78 6.35 14.98 -12.52
C SER A 78 6.46 15.35 -11.04
N GLY A 79 7.57 16.01 -10.67
CA GLY A 79 7.81 16.53 -9.32
C GLY A 79 8.16 15.47 -8.25
N GLY A 80 8.51 15.95 -7.05
CA GLY A 80 8.87 15.11 -5.90
C GLY A 80 10.29 14.52 -5.94
N THR A 81 10.73 13.96 -4.81
CA THR A 81 12.10 13.43 -4.63
C THR A 81 12.24 11.96 -5.05
N ILE A 82 11.13 11.27 -5.31
CA ILE A 82 11.09 9.85 -5.67
C ILE A 82 10.78 9.66 -7.15
N THR A 83 11.51 8.73 -7.77
CA THR A 83 11.25 8.29 -9.14
C THR A 83 10.11 7.28 -9.14
N ILE A 84 9.14 7.51 -10.03
CA ILE A 84 8.01 6.61 -10.24
C ILE A 84 7.92 6.34 -11.74
N THR A 85 7.97 5.06 -12.11
CA THR A 85 7.89 4.60 -13.49
C THR A 85 6.45 4.19 -13.80
N ASP A 86 5.90 4.62 -14.92
CA ASP A 86 4.58 4.19 -15.37
C ASP A 86 4.71 3.10 -16.43
N HIS A 87 3.83 2.10 -16.35
CA HIS A 87 3.69 1.06 -17.35
C HIS A 87 2.33 1.19 -18.01
N GLN A 88 2.34 1.60 -19.27
CA GLN A 88 1.14 1.63 -20.08
C GLN A 88 0.72 0.19 -20.43
N LEU A 89 -0.54 -0.13 -20.12
CA LEU A 89 -1.19 -1.38 -20.42
C LEU A 89 -2.29 -1.17 -21.44
N THR A 90 -2.46 -2.17 -22.31
CA THR A 90 -3.58 -2.26 -23.24
C THR A 90 -4.24 -3.61 -23.02
N ASN A 91 -5.56 -3.63 -22.92
CA ASN A 91 -6.31 -4.87 -22.83
C ASN A 91 -6.42 -5.56 -24.19
N ILE A 92 -6.86 -6.82 -24.21
CA ILE A 92 -7.00 -7.59 -25.47
C ILE A 92 -7.94 -6.91 -26.49
N ALA A 93 -8.93 -6.16 -26.02
CA ALA A 93 -9.87 -5.44 -26.87
C ALA A 93 -9.37 -4.04 -27.31
N ALA A 94 -8.22 -3.59 -26.81
CA ALA A 94 -7.62 -2.28 -27.04
C ALA A 94 -8.50 -1.04 -26.75
N THR A 95 -9.57 -1.21 -25.97
CA THR A 95 -10.53 -0.13 -25.65
C THR A 95 -10.92 -0.08 -24.17
N GLY A 96 -10.25 -0.86 -23.32
CA GLY A 96 -10.62 -1.01 -21.92
C GLY A 96 -10.12 0.09 -21.01
N THR A 97 -10.87 0.31 -19.94
CA THR A 97 -10.43 1.12 -18.80
C THR A 97 -9.93 0.20 -17.69
N LEU A 98 -8.76 0.54 -17.16
CA LEU A 98 -8.13 -0.20 -16.06
C LEU A 98 -8.85 0.15 -14.75
N ASP A 99 -9.29 -0.86 -14.00
CA ASP A 99 -10.02 -0.68 -12.73
C ASP A 99 -9.08 -0.82 -11.54
N ARG A 100 -8.43 -1.98 -11.43
CA ARG A 100 -7.63 -2.33 -10.23
C ARG A 100 -6.50 -3.30 -10.54
N VAL A 101 -5.54 -3.35 -9.63
CA VAL A 101 -4.50 -4.40 -9.57
C VAL A 101 -4.90 -5.41 -8.51
N HIS A 102 -5.07 -6.67 -8.91
CA HIS A 102 -5.42 -7.76 -7.99
C HIS A 102 -4.19 -8.31 -7.28
N SER A 103 -3.10 -8.49 -8.02
CA SER A 103 -1.83 -8.98 -7.50
C SER A 103 -0.69 -8.52 -8.39
N SER A 104 0.47 -8.32 -7.79
CA SER A 104 1.71 -8.03 -8.49
C SER A 104 2.87 -8.75 -7.81
N THR A 105 3.76 -9.36 -8.59
CA THR A 105 5.00 -9.95 -8.10
C THR A 105 6.11 -9.74 -9.11
N VAL A 106 7.37 -9.78 -8.67
CA VAL A 106 8.51 -9.81 -9.58
C VAL A 106 8.81 -11.26 -9.92
N TYR A 107 8.83 -11.59 -11.19
CA TYR A 107 9.15 -12.91 -11.71
C TYR A 107 10.23 -12.79 -12.77
N ASN A 108 11.37 -13.47 -12.56
CA ASN A 108 12.53 -13.45 -13.46
C ASN A 108 13.01 -12.02 -13.82
N GLY A 109 13.00 -11.11 -12.84
CA GLY A 109 13.41 -9.71 -13.05
C GLY A 109 12.40 -8.85 -13.81
N ILE A 110 11.19 -9.35 -14.05
CA ILE A 110 10.10 -8.63 -14.72
C ILE A 110 8.92 -8.54 -13.77
N ILE A 111 8.21 -7.40 -13.78
CA ILE A 111 6.97 -7.26 -13.01
C ILE A 111 5.88 -8.06 -13.71
N TYR A 112 5.28 -9.00 -12.98
CA TYR A 112 4.03 -9.63 -13.33
C TYR A 112 2.89 -8.93 -12.59
N ALA A 113 1.83 -8.57 -13.31
CA ALA A 113 0.63 -7.96 -12.74
C ALA A 113 -0.64 -8.63 -13.27
N ALA A 114 -1.51 -9.04 -12.36
CA ALA A 114 -2.88 -9.45 -12.67
C ALA A 114 -3.80 -8.25 -12.45
N VAL A 115 -4.38 -7.73 -13.53
CA VAL A 115 -5.15 -6.49 -13.52
C VAL A 115 -6.59 -6.72 -13.95
N GLY A 116 -7.51 -6.00 -13.31
CA GLY A 116 -8.92 -6.00 -13.64
C GLY A 116 -9.26 -4.86 -14.59
N TRP A 117 -10.02 -5.18 -15.63
CA TRP A 117 -10.55 -4.24 -16.62
C TRP A 117 -12.07 -4.08 -16.45
N HIS A 118 -12.59 -2.89 -16.74
CA HIS A 118 -14.04 -2.65 -16.79
C HIS A 118 -14.66 -2.95 -18.16
N THR A 119 -13.89 -2.98 -19.25
CA THR A 119 -14.43 -3.18 -20.61
C THR A 119 -13.43 -3.91 -21.51
N PRO A 120 -13.62 -5.21 -21.81
CA PRO A 120 -14.58 -6.11 -21.17
C PRO A 120 -14.24 -6.31 -19.69
N THR A 121 -15.21 -6.77 -18.90
CA THR A 121 -14.97 -7.19 -17.52
C THR A 121 -14.14 -8.46 -17.52
N ALA A 122 -12.82 -8.29 -17.38
CA ALA A 122 -11.87 -9.38 -17.44
C ALA A 122 -10.71 -9.13 -16.47
N ILE A 123 -10.09 -10.22 -16.02
CA ILE A 123 -8.79 -10.17 -15.37
C ILE A 123 -7.78 -10.59 -16.42
N GLU A 124 -6.83 -9.72 -16.72
CA GLU A 124 -5.74 -10.00 -17.66
C GLU A 124 -4.40 -10.01 -16.94
N HIS A 125 -3.48 -10.79 -17.47
CA HIS A 125 -2.15 -11.00 -16.92
C HIS A 125 -1.11 -10.32 -17.80
N HIS A 126 -0.32 -9.42 -17.22
CA HIS A 126 0.69 -8.65 -17.94
C HIS A 126 2.08 -8.91 -17.35
N TYR A 127 3.06 -9.08 -18.23
CA TYR A 127 4.48 -9.04 -17.92
C TYR A 127 5.04 -7.72 -18.43
N LEU A 128 5.70 -6.94 -17.57
CA LEU A 128 6.15 -5.58 -17.88
C LEU A 128 7.63 -5.60 -18.29
N ASP A 129 7.93 -6.20 -19.45
CA ASP A 129 9.30 -6.46 -19.93
C ASP A 129 9.93 -5.30 -20.75
N GLY A 130 9.15 -4.25 -21.05
CA GLY A 130 9.66 -2.96 -21.52
C GLY A 130 8.91 -2.38 -22.73
N GLY A 131 8.40 -1.14 -22.57
CA GLY A 131 7.83 -0.32 -23.65
C GLY A 131 6.42 -0.72 -24.08
N SER A 132 5.41 -0.30 -23.32
CA SER A 132 3.97 -0.61 -23.52
C SER A 132 3.69 -2.11 -23.39
N GLY A 133 3.27 -2.52 -22.18
CA GLY A 133 3.05 -3.91 -21.79
C GLY A 133 2.02 -4.60 -22.67
N GLY A 134 2.50 -5.32 -23.68
CA GLY A 134 1.69 -6.18 -24.53
C GLY A 134 1.16 -7.36 -23.73
N SER A 135 -0.16 -7.53 -23.72
CA SER A 135 -0.82 -8.75 -23.24
C SER A 135 -0.38 -9.92 -24.15
N ARG A 136 0.54 -10.77 -23.68
CA ARG A 136 0.82 -12.06 -24.32
C ARG A 136 -0.14 -13.09 -23.75
N GLY A 137 -1.28 -13.24 -24.43
CA GLY A 137 -2.24 -14.31 -24.17
C GLY A 137 -1.63 -15.68 -24.44
N GLY A 138 -1.78 -16.58 -23.47
CA GLY A 138 -1.59 -18.02 -23.57
C GLY A 138 -2.61 -18.69 -22.66
#